data_AF-A0A7J4K0Q5-F1
#
_entry.id   AF-A0A7J4K0Q5-F1
#
_cell.length_a   1.000
_cell.length_b   1.000
_cell.length_c   1.000
_cell.angle_alpha   90.00
_cell.angle_beta   90.00
_cell.angle_gamma   90.00
#
_symmetry.space_group_name_H-M   'P 1'
#
loop_
_entity.id
_entity.type
_entity.pdbx_description
1 polymer ?
#
loop_
_entity_poly.entity_id
_entity_poly.type
_entity_poly.pdbx_seq_one_letter_code
_entity_poly.pdbx_strand_id
1 'polypeptide(L)'
;MKKELILIAFLIIIAVFLVSVSNFYKKNIEIADAKKFVMDDLASKYPGASMSILSVTNRTNTAGDTYFEIKAKATKGDSTPCPERVHIYYNYPAQNFVTQPPDYVTLNCKVCSGVENKKCVIAFSEEAIIASHTLSGTSEVEAYIKSYKDVLPLTSEDESGWLVVWDSPFASYSYTVSVSRSGSIIGIAKKEKNSNLEKDTLKNTTKNTTGD
;
A
#
# COMPACT_ATOMS: atom_id res chain seq x y z
N MET A 1 40.94 -27.68 -46.06
CA MET A 1 40.26 -28.90 -45.52
C MET A 1 40.59 -29.23 -44.07
N LYS A 2 41.76 -29.79 -43.69
CA LYS A 2 42.00 -30.19 -42.28
C LYS A 2 41.89 -29.04 -41.26
N LYS A 3 42.39 -27.85 -41.60
CA LYS A 3 42.32 -26.66 -40.73
C LYS A 3 40.89 -26.09 -40.60
N GLU A 4 40.10 -26.16 -41.66
CA GLU A 4 38.70 -25.72 -41.67
C GLU A 4 37.81 -26.68 -40.88
N LEU A 5 38.05 -27.99 -40.99
CA LEU A 5 37.36 -29.00 -40.18
C LEU A 5 37.63 -28.83 -38.68
N ILE A 6 38.87 -28.49 -38.30
CA ILE A 6 39.23 -28.21 -36.90
C ILE A 6 38.53 -26.93 -36.41
N LEU A 7 38.48 -25.88 -37.22
CA LEU A 7 37.78 -24.63 -36.88
C LEU A 7 36.28 -24.86 -36.68
N ILE A 8 35.65 -25.63 -37.57
CA ILE A 8 34.22 -25.96 -37.49
C ILE A 8 33.94 -26.80 -36.23
N ALA A 9 34.77 -27.80 -35.94
CA ALA A 9 34.63 -28.60 -34.73
C ALA A 9 34.77 -27.75 -33.45
N PHE A 10 35.70 -26.79 -33.44
CA PHE A 10 35.87 -25.88 -32.31
C PHE A 10 34.66 -24.94 -32.11
N LEU A 11 34.10 -24.41 -33.20
CA LEU A 11 32.88 -23.60 -33.17
C LEU A 11 31.67 -24.38 -32.64
N ILE A 12 31.53 -25.66 -33.01
CA ILE A 12 30.46 -26.52 -32.50
C ILE A 12 30.62 -26.76 -31.00
N ILE A 13 31.85 -27.00 -30.52
CA ILE A 13 32.12 -27.17 -29.08
C ILE A 13 31.77 -25.89 -28.31
N ILE A 14 32.15 -24.72 -28.82
CA ILE A 14 31.79 -23.43 -28.20
C ILE A 14 30.27 -23.24 -28.20
N ALA A 15 29.58 -23.55 -29.30
CA ALA A 15 28.13 -23.42 -29.38
C ALA A 15 27.42 -24.34 -28.38
N VAL A 16 27.84 -25.60 -28.26
CA VAL A 16 27.29 -26.56 -27.29
C VAL A 16 27.59 -26.12 -25.85
N PHE A 17 28.80 -25.62 -25.58
CA PHE A 17 29.17 -25.07 -24.28
C PHE A 17 28.29 -23.87 -23.92
N LEU A 18 28.11 -22.91 -24.83
CA LEU A 18 27.25 -21.75 -24.61
C LEU A 18 25.78 -22.14 -24.38
N VAL A 19 25.25 -23.10 -25.14
CA VAL A 19 23.88 -23.62 -24.93
C VAL A 19 23.75 -24.30 -23.57
N SER A 20 24.73 -25.12 -23.18
CA SER A 20 24.75 -25.82 -21.88
C SER A 20 24.80 -24.82 -20.71
N VAL A 21 25.68 -23.82 -20.80
CA VAL A 21 25.80 -22.75 -19.80
C VAL A 21 24.51 -21.93 -19.74
N SER A 22 23.89 -21.60 -20.88
CA SER A 22 22.62 -20.86 -20.90
C SER A 22 21.47 -21.60 -20.22
N ASN A 23 21.42 -22.93 -20.37
CA ASN A 23 20.41 -23.77 -19.71
C ASN A 23 20.71 -23.97 -18.21
N PHE A 24 21.97 -23.87 -17.79
CA PHE A 24 22.35 -23.91 -16.38
C PHE A 24 21.93 -22.62 -15.65
N TYR A 25 22.05 -21.46 -16.29
CA TYR A 25 21.57 -20.17 -15.75
C TYR A 25 20.05 -20.04 -15.69
N LYS A 26 19.29 -20.90 -16.38
CA LYS A 26 17.82 -20.92 -16.29
C LYS A 26 17.28 -21.47 -14.98
N LYS A 27 18.13 -21.95 -14.06
CA LYS A 27 17.71 -22.66 -12.85
C LYS A 27 18.03 -21.86 -11.58
N ASN A 28 16.97 -21.62 -10.80
CA ASN A 28 16.88 -20.95 -9.50
C ASN A 28 16.58 -19.44 -9.56
N ILE A 29 15.44 -19.08 -10.16
CA ILE A 29 14.82 -17.79 -9.84
C ILE A 29 14.30 -17.90 -8.41
N GLU A 30 14.98 -17.25 -7.48
CA GLU A 30 14.53 -17.22 -6.09
C GLU A 30 13.41 -16.20 -5.89
N ILE A 31 12.46 -16.53 -5.02
CA ILE A 31 11.41 -15.59 -4.61
C ILE A 31 12.03 -14.33 -4.00
N ALA A 32 13.16 -14.45 -3.31
CA ALA A 32 13.87 -13.33 -2.70
C ALA A 32 14.31 -12.28 -3.74
N ASP A 33 14.88 -12.74 -4.86
CA ASP A 33 15.31 -11.86 -5.95
C ASP A 33 14.12 -11.16 -6.61
N ALA A 34 13.03 -11.89 -6.83
CA ALA A 34 11.81 -11.34 -7.39
C ALA A 34 11.20 -10.24 -6.51
N LYS A 35 11.16 -10.47 -5.19
CA LYS A 35 10.69 -9.47 -4.21
C LYS A 35 11.59 -8.24 -4.19
N LYS A 36 12.91 -8.43 -4.20
CA LYS A 36 13.87 -7.33 -4.20
C LYS A 36 13.71 -6.45 -5.44
N PHE A 37 13.66 -7.07 -6.62
CA PHE A 37 13.47 -6.36 -7.88
C PHE A 37 12.19 -5.50 -7.86
N VAL A 38 11.07 -6.06 -7.41
CA VAL A 38 9.80 -5.34 -7.31
C VAL A 38 9.90 -4.16 -6.34
N MET A 39 10.50 -4.36 -5.16
CA MET A 39 10.65 -3.27 -4.18
C MET A 39 11.57 -2.15 -4.67
N ASP A 40 12.66 -2.47 -5.37
CA ASP A 40 13.58 -1.49 -5.94
C ASP A 40 12.89 -0.66 -7.06
N ASP A 41 12.11 -1.31 -7.92
CA ASP A 41 11.31 -0.63 -8.96
C ASP A 41 10.22 0.27 -8.34
N LEU A 42 9.52 -0.22 -7.31
CA LEU A 42 8.51 0.57 -6.60
C LEU A 42 9.11 1.79 -5.90
N ALA A 43 10.27 1.64 -5.26
CA ALA A 43 10.95 2.75 -4.58
C ALA A 43 11.36 3.85 -5.56
N SER A 44 11.74 3.47 -6.79
CA SER A 44 12.07 4.40 -7.87
C SER A 44 10.83 5.13 -8.40
N LYS A 45 9.72 4.41 -8.61
CA LYS A 45 8.48 4.96 -9.19
C LYS A 45 7.62 5.75 -8.21
N TYR A 46 7.62 5.37 -6.94
CA TYR A 46 6.78 5.94 -5.89
C TYR A 46 7.63 6.41 -4.70
N PRO A 47 8.46 7.45 -4.89
CA PRO A 47 9.33 7.95 -3.82
C PRO A 47 8.49 8.47 -2.64
N GLY A 48 8.86 8.05 -1.43
CA GLY A 48 8.18 8.44 -0.19
C GLY A 48 6.84 7.75 0.06
N ALA A 49 6.46 6.75 -0.76
CA ALA A 49 5.31 5.91 -0.51
C ALA A 49 5.63 4.75 0.46
N SER A 50 4.65 4.37 1.26
CA SER A 50 4.62 3.14 2.03
C SER A 50 4.36 1.97 1.07
N MET A 51 5.32 1.05 0.97
CA MET A 51 5.29 -0.03 -0.03
C MET A 51 5.30 -1.39 0.66
N SER A 52 4.51 -2.33 0.13
CA SER A 52 4.57 -3.72 0.58
C SER A 52 4.10 -4.69 -0.50
N ILE A 53 4.69 -5.88 -0.50
CA ILE A 53 4.20 -7.00 -1.31
C ILE A 53 2.97 -7.62 -0.63
N LEU A 54 1.86 -7.68 -1.36
CA LEU A 54 0.59 -8.25 -0.90
C LEU A 54 0.54 -9.76 -1.12
N SER A 55 1.01 -10.24 -2.28
CA SER A 55 1.03 -11.66 -2.60
C SER A 55 2.11 -12.00 -3.62
N VAL A 56 2.59 -13.24 -3.57
CA VAL A 56 3.47 -13.83 -4.57
C VAL A 56 2.91 -15.20 -4.94
N THR A 57 2.53 -15.38 -6.19
CA THR A 57 1.93 -16.61 -6.71
C THR A 57 2.83 -17.21 -7.76
N ASN A 58 3.17 -18.50 -7.61
CA ASN A 58 3.93 -19.20 -8.62
C ASN A 58 3.02 -19.67 -9.77
N ARG A 59 3.44 -19.47 -11.02
CA ARG A 59 2.68 -19.75 -12.24
C ARG A 59 3.59 -20.37 -13.29
N THR A 60 2.98 -21.04 -14.26
CA THR A 60 3.68 -21.64 -15.41
C THR A 60 3.09 -21.09 -16.70
N ASN A 61 3.95 -20.71 -17.65
CA ASN A 61 3.53 -20.22 -18.95
C ASN A 61 3.11 -21.36 -19.90
N THR A 62 2.58 -21.03 -21.07
CA THR A 62 2.21 -22.03 -22.10
C THR A 62 3.41 -22.78 -22.68
N ALA A 63 4.63 -22.25 -22.53
CA ALA A 63 5.89 -22.88 -22.93
C ALA A 63 6.50 -23.79 -21.83
N GLY A 64 5.88 -23.88 -20.64
CA GLY A 64 6.37 -24.66 -19.51
C GLY A 64 7.34 -23.93 -18.56
N ASP A 65 7.68 -22.67 -18.79
CA ASP A 65 8.54 -21.87 -17.90
C ASP A 65 7.77 -21.35 -16.68
N THR A 66 8.45 -21.34 -15.54
CA THR A 66 7.91 -20.86 -14.27
C THR A 66 8.12 -19.35 -14.11
N TYR A 67 7.11 -18.63 -13.61
CA TYR A 67 7.16 -17.21 -13.29
C TYR A 67 6.37 -16.88 -12.02
N PHE A 68 6.69 -15.76 -11.38
CA PHE A 68 6.00 -15.24 -10.22
C PHE A 68 5.09 -14.09 -10.61
N GLU A 69 3.81 -14.22 -10.25
CA GLU A 69 2.84 -13.13 -10.24
C GLU A 69 2.92 -12.45 -8.86
N ILE A 70 3.40 -11.21 -8.84
CA ILE A 70 3.60 -10.44 -7.61
C ILE A 70 2.60 -9.29 -7.61
N LYS A 71 1.76 -9.25 -6.58
CA LYS A 71 0.89 -8.11 -6.29
C LYS A 71 1.55 -7.28 -5.20
N ALA A 72 1.75 -6.00 -5.47
CA ALA A 72 2.27 -5.05 -4.50
C ALA A 72 1.34 -3.86 -4.34
N LYS A 73 1.49 -3.15 -3.22
CA LYS A 73 0.86 -1.85 -2.99
C LYS A 73 1.92 -0.77 -2.83
N ALA A 74 1.57 0.43 -3.26
CA ALA A 74 2.20 1.66 -2.82
C ALA A 74 1.09 2.60 -2.32
N THR A 75 1.26 3.11 -1.11
CA THR A 75 0.37 4.12 -0.52
C THR A 75 1.16 5.39 -0.25
N LYS A 76 0.65 6.54 -0.71
CA LYS A 76 1.21 7.86 -0.46
C LYS A 76 0.34 8.59 0.55
N GLY A 77 0.98 9.11 1.61
CA GLY A 77 0.28 9.89 2.63
C GLY A 77 -0.68 9.05 3.48
N ASP A 78 -0.27 7.86 3.92
CA ASP A 78 -1.06 6.90 4.72
C ASP A 78 -1.79 7.53 5.90
N SER A 79 -1.19 8.56 6.51
CA SER A 79 -1.73 9.30 7.67
C SER A 79 -2.29 10.68 7.31
N THR A 80 -2.55 10.94 6.05
CA THR A 80 -3.15 12.21 5.59
C THR A 80 -4.64 12.05 5.39
N PRO A 81 -5.40 13.15 5.24
CA PRO A 81 -6.82 13.04 4.92
C PRO A 81 -7.14 12.40 3.57
N CYS A 82 -6.17 12.39 2.64
CA CYS A 82 -6.37 11.95 1.27
C CYS A 82 -5.27 10.96 0.85
N PRO A 83 -5.17 9.78 1.49
CA PRO A 83 -4.17 8.78 1.13
C PRO A 83 -4.43 8.27 -0.29
N GLU A 84 -3.37 8.13 -1.07
CA GLU A 84 -3.43 7.61 -2.44
C GLU A 84 -2.84 6.22 -2.48
N ARG A 85 -3.65 5.22 -2.84
CA ARG A 85 -3.26 3.82 -2.86
C ARG A 85 -3.39 3.26 -4.27
N VAL A 86 -2.33 2.63 -4.71
CA VAL A 86 -2.26 1.93 -6.00
C VAL A 86 -1.83 0.48 -5.79
N HIS A 87 -2.47 -0.44 -6.51
CA HIS A 87 -1.99 -1.82 -6.66
C HIS A 87 -1.25 -1.96 -7.98
N ILE A 88 -0.07 -2.57 -7.90
CA ILE A 88 0.79 -2.85 -9.04
C ILE A 88 0.99 -4.35 -9.13
N TYR A 89 0.94 -4.87 -10.34
CA TYR A 89 1.08 -6.28 -10.66
C TYR A 89 2.32 -6.49 -11.50
N TYR A 90 3.14 -7.46 -11.12
CA TYR A 90 4.38 -7.81 -11.81
C TYR A 90 4.39 -9.29 -12.15
N ASN A 91 4.92 -9.61 -13.32
CA ASN A 91 5.29 -10.98 -13.70
C ASN A 91 6.81 -11.06 -13.82
N TYR A 92 7.48 -11.83 -12.97
CA TYR A 92 8.93 -11.95 -12.94
C TYR A 92 9.38 -13.41 -13.10
N PRO A 93 10.41 -13.74 -13.90
CA PRO A 93 11.32 -12.83 -14.60
C PRO A 93 10.84 -12.34 -15.98
N ALA A 94 9.96 -13.07 -16.69
CA ALA A 94 9.36 -12.55 -17.91
C ALA A 94 8.14 -13.36 -18.39
N GLN A 95 7.04 -12.65 -18.67
CA GLN A 95 6.09 -12.97 -19.74
C GLN A 95 5.54 -11.64 -20.29
N ASN A 96 6.41 -10.87 -20.96
CA ASN A 96 6.16 -9.51 -21.41
C ASN A 96 5.80 -8.57 -20.23
N PHE A 97 6.41 -7.39 -20.19
CA PHE A 97 6.00 -6.35 -19.24
C PHE A 97 4.62 -5.83 -19.63
N VAL A 98 3.58 -6.63 -19.42
CA VAL A 98 2.22 -6.13 -19.39
C VAL A 98 2.16 -5.38 -18.07
N THR A 99 2.60 -4.13 -18.06
CA THR A 99 2.18 -3.16 -17.06
C THR A 99 0.66 -3.17 -17.14
N GLN A 100 0.04 -3.96 -16.28
CA GLN A 100 -1.38 -3.77 -16.03
C GLN A 100 -1.51 -2.31 -15.58
N PRO A 101 -2.45 -1.55 -16.17
CA PRO A 101 -2.64 -0.17 -15.75
C PRO A 101 -2.81 -0.17 -14.22
N PRO A 102 -2.14 0.76 -13.53
CA PRO A 102 -2.20 0.83 -12.07
C PRO A 102 -3.66 0.82 -11.62
N ASP A 103 -3.97 -0.10 -10.71
CA ASP A 103 -5.29 -0.22 -10.14
C ASP A 103 -5.35 0.74 -8.95
N TYR A 104 -5.81 1.95 -9.22
CA TYR A 104 -5.98 2.99 -8.21
C TYR A 104 -7.16 2.63 -7.33
N VAL A 105 -6.84 2.27 -6.09
CA VAL A 105 -7.84 2.06 -5.03
C VAL A 105 -8.36 3.42 -4.56
N THR A 106 -7.45 4.38 -4.34
CA THR A 106 -7.79 5.76 -3.98
C THR A 106 -6.94 6.73 -4.78
N LEU A 107 -7.56 7.80 -5.29
CA LEU A 107 -6.87 8.85 -6.05
C LEU A 107 -7.65 10.16 -5.93
N ASN A 108 -6.94 11.30 -5.86
CA ASN A 108 -7.55 12.64 -5.80
C ASN A 108 -8.57 12.80 -4.67
N CYS A 109 -8.32 12.16 -3.52
CA CYS A 109 -9.22 12.17 -2.37
C CYS A 109 -10.64 11.69 -2.68
N LYS A 110 -10.77 10.73 -3.59
CA LYS A 110 -12.07 10.13 -3.90
C LYS A 110 -12.06 8.64 -3.62
N VAL A 111 -13.22 8.18 -3.14
CA VAL A 111 -13.59 6.78 -3.03
C VAL A 111 -14.78 6.52 -3.93
N CYS A 112 -14.90 5.29 -4.41
CA CYS A 112 -16.03 4.87 -5.22
C CYS A 112 -16.29 5.76 -6.46
N SER A 113 -15.24 6.37 -7.01
CA SER A 113 -15.30 7.16 -8.24
C SER A 113 -15.30 6.27 -9.47
N GLY A 114 -16.22 6.51 -10.41
CA GLY A 114 -16.38 5.68 -11.62
C GLY A 114 -17.32 4.49 -11.45
N VAL A 115 -18.12 4.49 -10.39
CA VAL A 115 -18.99 3.39 -10.00
C VAL A 115 -20.47 3.76 -10.17
N GLU A 116 -20.86 4.26 -11.34
CA GLU A 116 -22.28 4.55 -11.61
C GLU A 116 -23.15 3.29 -11.61
N ASN A 117 -22.56 2.09 -11.66
CA ASN A 117 -23.28 0.80 -11.76
C ASN A 117 -22.64 -0.38 -10.97
N LYS A 118 -21.76 -0.14 -10.00
CA LYS A 118 -21.30 -1.20 -9.07
C LYS A 118 -21.55 -0.79 -7.61
N LYS A 119 -21.58 -1.77 -6.71
CA LYS A 119 -21.65 -1.49 -5.28
C LYS A 119 -20.31 -0.89 -4.85
N CYS A 120 -20.34 0.29 -4.25
CA CYS A 120 -19.21 0.87 -3.52
C CYS A 120 -18.78 -0.12 -2.43
N VAL A 121 -17.50 -0.50 -2.40
CA VAL A 121 -16.96 -1.41 -1.39
C VAL A 121 -15.76 -0.73 -0.75
N ILE A 122 -15.82 -0.53 0.58
CA ILE A 122 -14.71 0.01 1.38
C ILE A 122 -13.93 -1.19 1.93
N ALA A 123 -12.87 -1.57 1.20
CA ALA A 123 -12.06 -2.74 1.50
C ALA A 123 -10.76 -2.40 2.24
N PHE A 124 -10.29 -1.15 2.13
CA PHE A 124 -9.01 -0.72 2.69
C PHE A 124 -9.15 0.50 3.60
N SER A 125 -8.23 0.63 4.55
CA SER A 125 -8.20 1.76 5.49
C SER A 125 -8.12 3.10 4.76
N GLU A 126 -7.37 3.18 3.66
CA GLU A 126 -7.26 4.40 2.86
C GLU A 126 -8.61 4.87 2.29
N GLU A 127 -9.46 3.93 1.88
CA GLU A 127 -10.83 4.22 1.43
C GLU A 127 -11.70 4.66 2.61
N ALA A 128 -11.57 4.02 3.77
CA ALA A 128 -12.31 4.40 4.97
C ALA A 128 -11.97 5.83 5.42
N ILE A 129 -10.68 6.19 5.40
CA ILE A 129 -10.20 7.54 5.72
C ILE A 129 -10.91 8.55 4.84
N ILE A 130 -10.83 8.41 3.51
CA ILE A 130 -11.47 9.35 2.58
C ILE A 130 -12.99 9.35 2.79
N ALA A 131 -13.61 8.18 2.83
CA ALA A 131 -15.05 8.03 3.00
C ALA A 131 -15.58 8.77 4.23
N SER A 132 -14.83 8.73 5.34
CA SER A 132 -15.23 9.33 6.61
C SER A 132 -15.34 10.85 6.61
N HIS A 133 -14.81 11.54 5.59
CA HIS A 133 -14.92 13.00 5.47
C HIS A 133 -15.44 13.49 4.12
N THR A 134 -15.51 12.64 3.08
CA THR A 134 -16.01 13.05 1.75
C THR A 134 -17.42 12.56 1.40
N LEU A 135 -17.96 11.57 2.11
CA LEU A 135 -19.31 11.04 1.81
C LEU A 135 -20.41 11.95 2.35
N SER A 136 -21.62 11.81 1.81
CA SER A 136 -22.77 12.57 2.28
C SER A 136 -23.00 12.39 3.79
N GLY A 137 -23.17 13.51 4.50
CA GLY A 137 -23.39 13.53 5.95
C GLY A 137 -22.13 13.79 6.79
N THR A 138 -20.94 13.90 6.19
CA THR A 138 -19.67 14.12 6.93
C THR A 138 -19.17 15.56 6.91
N SER A 139 -20.02 16.55 6.61
CA SER A 139 -19.61 17.95 6.45
C SER A 139 -18.97 18.56 7.71
N GLU A 140 -19.39 18.12 8.90
CA GLU A 140 -18.77 18.54 10.16
C GLU A 140 -17.35 18.00 10.35
N VAL A 141 -17.09 16.78 9.89
CA VAL A 141 -15.76 16.14 9.91
C VAL A 141 -14.85 16.82 8.90
N GLU A 142 -15.38 17.11 7.71
CA GLU A 142 -14.65 17.88 6.68
C GLU A 142 -14.25 19.28 7.21
N ALA A 143 -15.18 19.97 7.88
CA ALA A 143 -14.90 21.28 8.49
C ALA A 143 -13.86 21.18 9.62
N TYR A 144 -13.91 20.13 10.43
CA TYR A 144 -12.92 19.85 11.47
C TYR A 144 -11.51 19.66 10.87
N ILE A 145 -11.39 18.83 9.83
CA ILE A 145 -10.11 18.57 9.16
C ILE A 145 -9.54 19.85 8.52
N LYS A 146 -10.41 20.70 7.94
CA LYS A 146 -9.99 21.99 7.39
C LYS A 146 -9.52 22.97 8.47
N SER A 147 -10.09 22.87 9.67
CA SER A 147 -9.75 23.75 10.81
C SER A 147 -8.46 23.37 11.50
N TYR A 148 -8.13 22.07 11.56
CA TYR A 148 -6.94 21.53 12.22
C TYR A 148 -6.04 20.79 11.23
N LYS A 149 -4.98 21.45 10.76
CA LYS A 149 -4.07 20.92 9.73
C LYS A 149 -3.23 19.72 10.17
N ASP A 150 -3.08 19.55 11.47
CA ASP A 150 -2.34 18.51 12.18
C ASP A 150 -3.22 17.31 12.54
N VAL A 151 -4.49 17.32 12.13
CA VAL A 151 -5.38 16.18 12.35
C VAL A 151 -4.83 14.95 11.63
N LEU A 152 -4.77 13.83 12.34
CA LEU A 152 -4.36 12.55 11.78
C LEU A 152 -5.51 11.55 11.94
N PRO A 153 -5.80 10.76 10.89
CA PRO A 153 -6.76 9.68 10.98
C PRO A 153 -6.11 8.45 11.64
N LEU A 154 -6.86 7.78 12.50
CA LEU A 154 -6.57 6.45 13.01
C LEU A 154 -7.71 5.52 12.60
N THR A 155 -7.37 4.38 11.98
CA THR A 155 -8.36 3.42 11.48
C THR A 155 -8.32 2.11 12.23
N SER A 156 -9.49 1.56 12.53
CA SER A 156 -9.65 0.17 12.97
C SER A 156 -10.78 -0.50 12.18
N GLU A 157 -10.60 -1.79 11.85
CA GLU A 157 -11.58 -2.60 11.12
C GLU A 157 -12.39 -3.47 12.10
N ASP A 158 -13.68 -3.61 11.83
CA ASP A 158 -14.57 -4.56 12.51
C ASP A 158 -15.45 -5.35 11.50
N GLU A 159 -16.36 -6.18 11.98
CA GLU A 159 -17.26 -6.97 11.13
C GLU A 159 -18.19 -6.10 10.28
N SER A 160 -18.60 -4.94 10.80
CA SER A 160 -19.55 -4.02 10.16
C SER A 160 -18.89 -3.07 9.14
N GLY A 161 -17.59 -2.81 9.31
CA GLY A 161 -16.79 -1.99 8.41
C GLY A 161 -15.58 -1.39 9.10
N TRP A 162 -15.49 -0.08 9.06
CA TRP A 162 -14.33 0.68 9.51
C TRP A 162 -14.74 1.75 10.51
N LEU A 163 -13.90 1.94 11.52
CA LEU A 163 -13.94 3.07 12.43
C LEU A 163 -12.76 3.99 12.11
N VAL A 164 -13.04 5.27 11.89
CA VAL A 164 -12.02 6.30 11.64
C VAL A 164 -12.10 7.35 12.73
N VAL A 165 -11.01 7.52 13.47
CA VAL A 165 -10.88 8.56 14.50
C VAL A 165 -10.03 9.68 13.94
N TRP A 166 -10.58 10.89 13.92
CA TRP A 166 -9.90 12.13 13.57
C TRP A 166 -9.53 12.86 14.84
N ASP A 167 -8.23 12.91 15.11
CA ASP A 167 -7.69 13.54 16.31
C ASP A 167 -6.63 14.59 15.96
N SER A 168 -6.78 15.78 16.53
CA SER A 168 -5.75 16.82 16.53
C SER A 168 -5.34 17.14 17.98
N PRO A 169 -4.04 17.20 18.30
CA PRO A 169 -3.57 17.64 19.62
C PRO A 169 -4.03 19.05 20.01
N PHE A 170 -4.37 19.92 19.06
CA PHE A 170 -4.80 21.30 19.34
C PHE A 170 -6.32 21.46 19.45
N ALA A 171 -7.09 20.46 19.02
CA ALA A 171 -8.54 20.50 19.13
C ALA A 171 -9.01 20.08 20.54
N SER A 172 -10.04 20.76 21.06
CA SER A 172 -10.68 20.36 22.32
C SER A 172 -11.60 19.14 22.18
N TYR A 173 -11.73 18.58 20.98
CA TYR A 173 -12.58 17.44 20.68
C TYR A 173 -11.99 16.63 19.52
N SER A 174 -12.47 15.39 19.37
CA SER A 174 -12.18 14.49 18.26
C SER A 174 -13.48 14.01 17.61
N TYR A 175 -13.39 13.52 16.38
CA TYR A 175 -14.49 12.84 15.70
C TYR A 175 -14.17 11.36 15.54
N THR A 176 -15.19 10.52 15.72
CA THR A 176 -15.17 9.10 15.37
C THR A 176 -16.25 8.86 14.35
N VAL A 177 -15.89 8.25 13.22
CA VAL A 177 -16.80 7.99 12.11
C VAL A 177 -16.83 6.49 11.83
N SER A 178 -18.01 5.90 11.84
CA SER A 178 -18.23 4.51 11.46
C SER A 178 -18.67 4.45 10.00
N VAL A 179 -17.91 3.75 9.17
CA VAL A 179 -18.12 3.59 7.73
C VAL A 179 -18.42 2.13 7.44
N SER A 180 -19.55 1.84 6.79
CA SER A 180 -19.89 0.47 6.40
C SER A 180 -19.01 -0.03 5.26
N ARG A 181 -18.88 -1.36 5.13
CA ARG A 181 -18.22 -1.97 3.97
C ARG A 181 -18.88 -1.62 2.64
N SER A 182 -20.14 -1.19 2.63
CA SER A 182 -20.88 -0.78 1.43
C SER A 182 -20.71 0.71 1.07
N GLY A 183 -19.89 1.46 1.81
CA GLY A 183 -19.65 2.88 1.56
C GLY A 183 -20.78 3.78 2.04
N SER A 184 -21.38 3.47 3.19
CA SER A 184 -22.35 4.33 3.86
C SER A 184 -21.84 4.74 5.24
N ILE A 185 -22.14 5.97 5.66
CA ILE A 185 -21.82 6.42 7.01
C ILE A 185 -22.87 5.84 7.96
N ILE A 186 -22.41 5.00 8.90
CA ILE A 186 -23.26 4.37 9.92
C ILE A 186 -23.52 5.36 11.05
N GLY A 187 -22.50 6.13 11.45
CA GLY A 187 -22.61 7.09 12.53
C GLY A 187 -21.39 7.98 12.65
N ILE A 188 -21.61 9.17 13.24
CA ILE A 188 -20.56 10.13 13.58
C ILE A 188 -20.74 10.48 15.07
N ALA A 189 -19.67 10.36 15.82
CA ALA A 189 -19.64 10.70 17.24
C ALA A 189 -18.56 11.76 17.49
N LYS A 190 -18.96 12.89 18.07
CA LYS A 190 -18.05 13.91 18.58
C LYS A 190 -17.71 13.59 20.04
N LYS A 191 -16.43 13.62 20.40
CA LYS A 191 -15.96 13.40 21.78
C LYS A 191 -15.13 14.58 22.24
N GLU A 192 -15.57 15.25 23.30
CA GLU A 192 -14.79 16.31 23.94
C GLU A 192 -13.57 15.71 24.67
N LYS A 193 -12.41 16.36 24.53
CA LYS A 193 -11.19 16.03 25.26
C LYS A 193 -11.23 16.77 26.58
N ASN A 194 -11.35 16.02 27.68
CA ASN A 194 -11.28 16.61 29.01
C ASN A 194 -9.86 17.12 29.27
N SER A 195 -9.69 18.45 29.35
CA SER A 195 -8.44 19.16 29.65
C SER A 195 -7.88 18.92 31.06
N ASN A 196 -8.47 18.00 31.83
CA ASN A 196 -8.12 17.72 33.22
C ASN A 196 -7.14 16.56 33.41
N LEU A 197 -6.78 15.79 32.38
CA LEU A 197 -5.82 14.68 32.55
C LEU A 197 -4.33 15.09 32.38
N GLU A 198 -4.01 16.22 31.74
CA GLU A 198 -2.62 16.66 31.56
C GLU A 198 -2.07 17.52 32.70
N LYS A 199 -2.92 18.06 33.58
CA LYS A 199 -2.46 18.85 34.74
C LYS A 199 -1.92 18.00 35.89
N ASP A 200 -2.24 16.72 35.93
CA ASP A 200 -1.77 15.82 37.00
C ASP A 200 -0.41 15.19 36.72
N THR A 201 0.02 15.13 35.45
CA THR A 201 1.36 14.63 35.09
C THR A 201 2.44 15.67 35.38
N LEU A 202 2.15 16.98 35.24
CA LEU A 202 3.12 18.04 35.53
C LEU A 202 3.24 18.37 37.03
N LYS A 203 2.21 18.10 37.85
CA LYS A 203 2.26 18.32 39.31
C LYS A 203 3.02 17.24 40.07
N ASN A 204 3.13 16.03 39.52
CA ASN A 204 3.85 14.93 40.16
C ASN A 204 5.37 14.97 39.91
N THR A 205 5.86 15.76 38.95
CA THR A 205 7.32 15.93 38.74
C THR A 205 7.91 17.00 39.66
N THR A 206 7.15 18.02 40.07
CA THR A 206 7.67 19.10 40.93
C THR A 206 7.64 18.79 42.44
N LYS A 207 6.99 17.69 42.87
CA LYS A 207 6.95 17.29 44.29
C LYS A 207 8.10 16.37 44.72
N ASN A 208 8.91 15.86 43.80
CA ASN A 208 10.03 14.94 44.10
C ASN A 208 11.42 15.61 44.08
N THR A 209 11.51 16.94 44.14
CA THR A 209 12.81 17.67 44.12
C THR A 209 13.03 18.64 45.29
N THR A 210 12.28 18.48 46.38
CA THR A 210 12.60 19.11 47.68
C THR A 210 12.36 18.10 48.80
N GLY A 211 13.37 17.30 49.08
CA GLY A 211 13.34 16.26 50.10
C GLY A 211 14.62 15.46 50.12
N ASP A 212 15.75 16.15 50.32
CA ASP A 212 16.93 15.74 51.10
C ASP A 212 17.86 16.95 51.28
#